data_AF-A0A183D6Z4-F1
#
_entry.id   AF-A0A183D6Z4-F1
#
_cell.length_a   1.000
_cell.length_b   1.000
_cell.length_c   1.000
_cell.angle_alpha   90.00
_cell.angle_beta   90.00
_cell.angle_gamma   90.00
#
_symmetry.space_group_name_H-M   'P 1'
#
loop_
_entity.id
_entity.type
_entity.pdbx_description
1 polymer ?
#
loop_
_entity_poly.entity_id
_entity_poly.type
_entity_poly.pdbx_seq_one_letter_code
_entity_poly.pdbx_strand_id
1 'polypeptide(L)'
;MALDGNNPTMLDGYGGFNNVLMPDFSFSRILLLNHFKGLYAVANLRGGGEYGEKWHEAGVRRLKQNVFDDFIAAAEYLVNNNYTSPKSVSFRASPPLDHDGAPGEKQH
;
A
#
# COMPACT_ATOMS: atom_id res chain seq x y z
N MET A 1 20.39 8.28 5.29
CA MET A 1 20.08 7.15 4.40
C MET A 1 20.41 7.56 2.98
N ALA A 2 20.98 6.69 2.14
CA ALA A 2 21.24 6.99 0.74
C ALA A 2 20.08 6.48 -0.14
N LEU A 3 19.67 7.26 -1.15
CA LEU A 3 18.68 6.83 -2.14
C LEU A 3 19.42 6.28 -3.36
N ASP A 4 19.98 5.09 -3.19
CA ASP A 4 20.84 4.40 -4.17
C ASP A 4 20.16 3.17 -4.79
N GLY A 5 18.87 2.99 -4.54
CA GLY A 5 18.08 1.84 -5.02
C GLY A 5 18.22 0.56 -4.19
N ASN A 6 19.02 0.53 -3.11
CA ASN A 6 19.25 -0.70 -2.36
C ASN A 6 18.48 -0.81 -1.05
N ASN A 7 17.67 0.20 -0.68
CA ASN A 7 16.96 0.19 0.60
C ASN A 7 15.87 -0.91 0.63
N PRO A 8 15.87 -1.80 1.64
CA PRO A 8 14.78 -2.74 1.87
C PRO A 8 13.47 -1.96 2.04
N THR A 9 12.48 -2.23 1.22
CA THR A 9 11.26 -1.42 1.16
C THR A 9 10.03 -2.29 1.34
N MET A 10 9.14 -1.88 2.23
CA MET A 10 7.81 -2.46 2.38
C MET A 10 6.80 -1.49 1.76
N LEU A 11 6.20 -1.88 0.64
CA LEU A 11 5.11 -1.16 -0.01
C LEU A 11 3.78 -1.79 0.40
N ASP A 12 2.92 -0.99 1.04
CA ASP A 12 1.63 -1.40 1.57
C ASP A 12 0.48 -0.74 0.79
N GLY A 13 -0.62 -1.47 0.64
CA GLY A 13 -1.79 -0.98 -0.07
C GLY A 13 -3.04 -1.80 0.25
N TYR A 14 -4.21 -1.19 -0.01
CA TYR A 14 -5.51 -1.84 0.21
C TYR A 14 -6.41 -1.74 -1.03
N GLY A 15 -6.84 -0.52 -1.40
CA GLY A 15 -7.53 -0.27 -2.67
C GLY A 15 -8.88 -0.97 -2.83
N GLY A 16 -9.78 -0.82 -1.85
CA GLY A 16 -11.10 -1.44 -1.91
C GLY A 16 -12.03 -0.98 -0.79
N PHE A 17 -13.30 -1.41 -0.88
CA PHE A 17 -14.30 -1.33 0.19
C PHE A 17 -14.50 0.07 0.81
N ASN A 18 -14.19 1.13 0.05
CA ASN A 18 -14.27 2.52 0.51
C ASN A 18 -13.43 2.79 1.77
N ASN A 19 -12.40 1.97 2.00
CA ASN A 19 -11.52 2.08 3.16
C ASN A 19 -10.49 3.19 2.92
N VAL A 20 -10.22 3.98 3.95
CA VAL A 20 -9.23 5.07 3.94
C VAL A 20 -8.02 4.62 4.73
N LEU A 21 -6.87 4.47 4.08
CA LEU A 21 -5.62 4.18 4.77
C LEU A 21 -5.10 5.45 5.46
N MET A 22 -5.47 5.61 6.73
CA MET A 22 -4.98 6.69 7.60
C MET A 22 -3.60 6.35 8.18
N PRO A 23 -2.76 7.36 8.48
CA PRO A 23 -1.53 7.14 9.23
C PRO A 23 -1.81 6.50 10.60
N ASP A 24 -1.14 5.38 10.88
CA ASP A 24 -1.20 4.68 12.16
C ASP A 24 0.20 4.34 12.70
N PHE A 25 0.26 4.09 14.01
CA PHE A 25 1.48 3.67 14.67
C PHE A 25 1.67 2.16 14.55
N SER A 26 2.89 1.73 14.21
CA SER A 26 3.24 0.31 14.19
C SER A 26 4.68 0.10 14.64
N PHE A 27 4.85 -0.73 15.68
CA PHE A 27 6.18 -1.07 16.20
C PHE A 27 7.03 -1.82 15.17
N SER A 28 6.43 -2.69 14.36
CA SER A 28 7.17 -3.42 13.32
C SER A 28 7.72 -2.48 12.24
N ARG A 29 7.00 -1.39 11.91
CA ARG A 29 7.49 -0.36 10.99
C ARG A 29 8.65 0.43 11.59
N ILE A 30 8.63 0.70 12.89
CA ILE A 30 9.77 1.33 13.59
C ILE A 30 10.99 0.42 13.52
N LEU A 31 10.82 -0.89 13.69
CA LEU A 31 11.94 -1.84 13.55
C LEU A 31 12.53 -1.81 12.13
N LEU A 32 11.68 -1.82 11.10
CA LEU A 32 12.10 -1.69 9.70
C LEU A 32 12.95 -0.42 9.49
N LEU A 33 12.46 0.73 9.96
CA LEU A 33 13.12 2.03 9.77
C LEU A 33 14.44 2.12 10.56
N ASN A 34 14.42 1.76 11.84
CA ASN A 34 15.54 2.02 12.75
C ASN A 34 16.63 0.94 12.70
N HIS A 35 16.25 -0.33 12.54
CA HIS A 35 17.20 -1.44 12.63
C HIS A 35 17.63 -1.96 11.26
N PHE A 36 16.72 -2.00 10.29
CA PHE A 36 17.02 -2.49 8.95
C PHE A 36 17.38 -1.37 7.97
N LYS A 37 17.31 -0.10 8.41
CA LYS A 37 17.49 1.09 7.56
C LYS A 37 16.61 1.01 6.31
N GLY A 38 15.41 0.43 6.46
CA GLY A 38 14.48 0.22 5.38
C GLY A 38 13.56 1.43 5.16
N LEU A 39 12.69 1.29 4.17
CA LEU A 39 11.64 2.23 3.82
C LEU A 39 10.26 1.60 4.01
N TYR A 40 9.31 2.40 4.48
CA TYR A 40 7.90 2.03 4.49
C TYR A 40 7.13 3.01 3.62
N ALA A 41 6.42 2.49 2.63
CA ALA A 41 5.60 3.26 1.70
C ALA A 41 4.15 2.76 1.75
N VAL A 42 3.20 3.69 1.69
CA VAL A 42 1.76 3.40 1.62
C VAL A 42 1.24 3.97 0.32
N ALA A 43 0.57 3.13 -0.47
CA ALA A 43 -0.12 3.56 -1.67
C ALA A 43 -1.63 3.68 -1.39
N ASN A 44 -2.16 4.90 -1.47
CA ASN A 44 -3.60 5.18 -1.41
C ASN A 44 -4.23 4.92 -2.79
N LEU A 45 -4.56 3.65 -3.04
CA LEU A 45 -5.03 3.14 -4.34
C LEU A 45 -6.51 3.49 -4.60
N ARG A 46 -6.91 3.52 -5.88
CA ARG A 46 -8.35 3.51 -6.26
C ARG A 46 -9.08 2.33 -5.63
N GLY A 47 -10.39 2.45 -5.49
CA GLY A 47 -11.20 1.49 -4.74
C GLY A 47 -11.26 1.79 -3.24
N GLY A 48 -10.33 2.56 -2.69
CA GLY A 48 -10.41 3.13 -1.34
C GLY A 48 -11.36 4.33 -1.26
N GLY A 49 -11.43 4.93 -0.07
CA GLY A 49 -12.33 6.06 0.22
C GLY A 49 -11.65 7.42 0.27
N GLU A 50 -10.35 7.51 0.00
CA GLU A 50 -9.50 8.68 0.27
C GLU A 50 -10.01 9.97 -0.39
N TYR A 51 -10.56 9.85 -1.60
CA TYR A 51 -11.12 10.97 -2.37
C TYR A 51 -12.63 10.82 -2.61
N GLY A 52 -13.33 10.10 -1.71
CA GLY A 52 -14.77 9.89 -1.76
C GLY A 52 -15.24 8.87 -2.82
N GLU A 53 -16.55 8.86 -3.07
CA GLU A 53 -17.24 7.80 -3.83
C GLU A 53 -16.67 7.56 -5.23
N LYS A 54 -16.31 8.62 -5.97
CA LYS A 54 -15.71 8.48 -7.31
C LYS A 54 -14.40 7.70 -7.30
N TRP A 55 -13.61 7.82 -6.22
CA TRP A 55 -12.37 7.08 -6.05
C TRP A 55 -12.62 5.61 -5.76
N HIS A 56 -13.64 5.33 -4.95
CA HIS A 56 -14.10 3.99 -4.67
C HIS A 56 -14.63 3.29 -5.93
N GLU A 57 -15.53 3.94 -6.66
CA GLU A 57 -16.13 3.41 -7.90
C GLU A 57 -15.08 3.11 -8.97
N ALA A 58 -14.01 3.91 -9.03
CA ALA A 58 -12.93 3.72 -9.98
C ALA A 58 -12.08 2.45 -9.73
N GLY A 59 -12.30 1.71 -8.64
CA GLY A 59 -11.56 0.49 -8.30
C GLY A 59 -12.42 -0.74 -7.98
N VAL A 60 -13.72 -0.76 -8.32
CA VAL A 60 -14.62 -1.89 -8.05
C VAL A 60 -15.07 -2.62 -9.32
N ARG A 61 -15.50 -3.88 -9.17
CA ARG A 61 -16.06 -4.72 -10.24
C ARG A 61 -15.13 -4.78 -11.47
N ARG A 62 -15.64 -4.41 -12.65
CA ARG A 62 -14.88 -4.39 -13.91
C ARG A 62 -13.69 -3.42 -13.91
N LEU A 63 -13.67 -2.46 -12.99
CA LEU A 63 -12.59 -1.49 -12.84
C LEU A 63 -11.55 -1.93 -11.80
N LYS A 64 -11.65 -3.15 -11.23
CA LYS A 64 -10.68 -3.63 -10.24
C LYS A 64 -9.24 -3.68 -10.76
N GLN A 65 -9.06 -3.80 -12.09
CA GLN A 65 -7.74 -3.72 -12.72
C GLN A 65 -7.01 -2.42 -12.40
N ASN A 66 -7.73 -1.30 -12.32
CA ASN A 66 -7.17 0.01 -11.95
C ASN A 66 -6.43 -0.02 -10.61
N VAL A 67 -6.89 -0.83 -9.65
CA VAL A 67 -6.26 -0.96 -8.34
C VAL A 67 -4.90 -1.65 -8.45
N PHE A 68 -4.81 -2.70 -9.29
CA PHE A 68 -3.55 -3.38 -9.54
C PHE A 68 -2.59 -2.48 -10.32
N ASP A 69 -3.11 -1.74 -11.31
CA ASP A 69 -2.31 -0.79 -12.09
C ASP A 69 -1.74 0.33 -11.21
N ASP A 70 -2.54 0.87 -10.28
CA ASP A 70 -2.07 1.87 -9.30
C ASP A 70 -0.94 1.31 -8.42
N PHE A 71 -1.08 0.06 -7.98
CA PHE A 71 -0.10 -0.58 -7.09
C PHE A 71 1.21 -0.89 -7.82
N ILE A 72 1.13 -1.34 -9.07
CA ILE A 72 2.29 -1.52 -9.94
C ILE A 72 2.97 -0.19 -10.19
N ALA A 73 2.22 0.85 -10.54
CA ALA A 73 2.75 2.20 -10.77
C ALA A 73 3.45 2.77 -9.52
N ALA A 74 2.94 2.49 -8.32
CA ALA A 74 3.60 2.86 -7.07
C ALA A 74 4.95 2.14 -6.89
N ALA A 75 5.03 0.85 -7.20
CA ALA A 75 6.28 0.10 -7.16
C ALA A 75 7.30 0.62 -8.20
N GLU A 76 6.85 0.86 -9.43
CA GLU A 76 7.67 1.43 -10.50
C GLU A 76 8.19 2.83 -10.13
N TYR A 77 7.35 3.67 -9.51
CA TYR A 77 7.76 4.98 -9.02
C TYR A 77 8.92 4.86 -8.01
N LEU A 78 8.83 3.95 -7.05
CA LEU A 78 9.87 3.75 -6.03
C LEU A 78 11.20 3.30 -6.66
N VAL A 79 11.13 2.40 -7.64
CA VAL A 79 12.31 1.91 -8.36
C VAL A 79 12.92 3.02 -9.22
N ASN A 80 12.13 3.72 -10.02
CA ASN A 80 12.58 4.76 -10.94
C ASN A 80 13.21 5.96 -10.23
N ASN A 81 12.84 6.21 -8.98
CA ASN A 81 13.38 7.28 -8.16
C ASN A 81 14.49 6.82 -7.18
N ASN A 82 15.04 5.61 -7.38
CA ASN A 82 16.13 5.06 -6.57
C ASN A 82 15.82 4.94 -5.07
N TYR A 83 14.54 4.85 -4.69
CA TYR A 83 14.19 4.49 -3.31
C TYR A 83 14.56 3.03 -3.04
N THR A 84 14.29 2.15 -4.00
CA THR A 84 14.50 0.70 -3.89
C THR A 84 14.78 0.08 -5.26
N SER A 85 14.83 -1.25 -5.33
CA SER A 85 14.97 -2.03 -6.55
C SER A 85 13.94 -3.17 -6.57
N PRO A 86 13.66 -3.79 -7.73
CA PRO A 86 12.73 -4.93 -7.81
C PRO A 86 13.11 -6.10 -6.89
N LYS A 87 14.39 -6.23 -6.52
CA LYS A 87 14.89 -7.28 -5.61
C LYS A 87 14.78 -6.90 -4.13
N SER A 88 14.57 -5.63 -3.83
CA SER A 88 14.58 -5.08 -2.46
C SER A 88 13.23 -4.56 -2.00
N VAL A 89 12.18 -4.70 -2.81
CA VAL A 89 10.80 -4.31 -2.47
C VAL A 89 9.95 -5.53 -2.15
N SER A 90 9.23 -5.46 -1.03
CA SER A 90 8.23 -6.43 -0.59
C SER A 90 6.86 -5.77 -0.60
N PHE A 91 5.83 -6.54 -0.98
CA PHE A 91 4.45 -6.06 -1.03
C PHE A 91 3.64 -6.60 0.15
N ARG A 92 2.90 -5.71 0.81
CA ARG A 92 1.88 -6.06 1.80
C ARG A 92 0.51 -5.63 1.28
N ALA A 93 -0.43 -6.56 1.31
CA ALA A 93 -1.84 -6.27 1.11
C ALA A 93 -2.56 -6.57 2.43
N SER A 94 -3.21 -5.57 3.00
CA SER A 94 -3.99 -5.77 4.22
C SER A 94 -5.36 -6.41 3.87
N PRO A 95 -5.86 -7.40 4.61
CA PRO A 95 -7.22 -7.90 4.43
C PRO A 95 -8.23 -6.82 4.81
N PRO A 96 -9.51 -6.95 4.38
CA PRO A 96 -10.57 -6.07 4.88
C PRO A 96 -10.55 -6.07 6.39
N LEU A 97 -10.72 -4.89 6.98
CA LEU A 97 -10.95 -4.76 8.40
C LEU A 97 -12.44 -4.45 8.60
N ASP A 98 -13.04 -5.05 9.61
CA ASP A 98 -14.36 -4.69 10.08
C ASP A 98 -14.32 -3.36 10.85
N HIS A 99 -15.48 -2.94 11.39
CA HIS A 99 -15.61 -1.70 12.15
C HIS A 99 -14.78 -1.68 13.45
N ASP A 100 -14.38 -2.84 13.95
CA ASP A 100 -13.61 -3.01 15.19
C ASP A 100 -12.10 -3.21 14.91
N GLY A 101 -11.68 -3.16 13.64
CA GLY A 101 -10.29 -3.31 13.23
C GLY A 101 -9.81 -4.77 13.17
N ALA A 102 -10.73 -5.74 13.23
CA ALA A 102 -10.42 -7.15 13.03
C ALA A 102 -10.56 -7.54 11.55
N PRO A 103 -9.89 -8.61 11.07
CA PRO A 103 -10.04 -9.05 9.68
C PRO A 103 -11.50 -9.39 9.35
N GLY A 104 -12.13 -8.58 8.50
CA GLY A 104 -13.51 -8.74 8.05
C GLY A 104 -13.67 -9.94 7.12
N GLU A 105 -14.77 -10.67 7.30
CA GLU A 105 -15.15 -11.80 6.45
C GLU A 105 -15.30 -11.35 4.99
N LYS A 106 -14.82 -12.21 4.07
CA LYS A 106 -14.94 -11.98 2.62
C LYS A 106 -16.42 -11.92 2.26
N GLN A 107 -16.93 -10.75 1.88
CA GLN A 107 -18.24 -10.67 1.24
C GLN A 107 -18.11 -11.31 -0.15
N HIS A 108 -18.81 -12.44 -0.31
CA HIS A 108 -18.93 -13.22 -1.55
C HIS A 108 -19.74 -12.48 -2.62
#